data_AF-A0A7W7GEL3-F1
#
_entry.id   AF-A0A7W7GEL3-F1
#
_cell.length_a   1.000
_cell.length_b   1.000
_cell.length_c   1.000
_cell.angle_alpha   90.00
_cell.angle_beta   90.00
_cell.angle_gamma   90.00
#
_symmetry.space_group_name_H-M   'P 1'
#
loop_
_entity.id
_entity.type
_entity.pdbx_description
1 polymer ?
#
loop_
_entity_poly.entity_id
_entity_poly.type
_entity_poly.pdbx_seq_one_letter_code
_entity_poly.pdbx_strand_id
1 'polypeptide(L)'
;MYRRMEFLLGEKSASMLVPHRGAPRVHAELEKALQQPSLYDEALRLPARRGHAIPAEVLERDLALRYEPSAGVEEVWTELYRGEQGAELVRLGEALTDVAELVRRWRNDHLVATRRAMGAKVGTVGSAGVAWLDKRASKNVFPELWTARSHV
;
A
#
# COMPACT_ATOMS: atom_id res chain seq x y z
N MET A 1 4.35 6.65 -14.17
CA MET A 1 5.25 6.41 -13.02
C MET A 1 4.50 6.32 -11.68
N TYR A 2 3.83 7.37 -11.18
CA TYR A 2 3.14 7.34 -9.87
C TYR A 2 2.10 6.20 -9.72
N ARG A 3 1.23 5.98 -10.72
CA ARG A 3 0.22 4.90 -10.66
C ARG A 3 0.84 3.50 -10.55
N ARG A 4 1.96 3.26 -11.24
CA ARG A 4 2.69 2.00 -11.17
C ARG A 4 3.23 1.76 -9.77
N MET A 5 3.83 2.79 -9.16
CA MET A 5 4.31 2.73 -7.77
C MET A 5 3.17 2.41 -6.80
N GLU A 6 2.00 3.04 -6.94
CA GLU A 6 0.82 2.74 -6.11
C GLU A 6 0.39 1.27 -6.20
N PHE A 7 0.37 0.68 -7.41
CA PHE A 7 0.06 -0.75 -7.57
C PHE A 7 1.11 -1.66 -6.93
N LEU A 8 2.40 -1.30 -7.07
CA LEU A 8 3.50 -2.02 -6.42
C LEU A 8 3.47 -1.94 -4.89
N LEU A 9 2.84 -0.91 -4.32
CA LEU A 9 2.63 -0.76 -2.88
C LEU A 9 1.33 -1.41 -2.37
N GLY A 10 0.54 -2.05 -3.25
CA GLY A 10 -0.71 -2.74 -2.90
C GLY A 10 -1.98 -1.90 -3.06
N GLU A 11 -1.88 -0.61 -3.43
CA GLU A 11 -3.01 0.28 -3.72
C GLU A 11 -3.53 0.07 -5.16
N LYS A 12 -4.01 -1.15 -5.40
CA LYS A 12 -4.45 -1.66 -6.70
C LYS A 12 -5.87 -1.26 -7.05
N SER A 13 -6.09 -0.91 -8.32
CA SER A 13 -7.39 -0.49 -8.82
C SER A 13 -7.45 -0.56 -10.34
N ALA A 14 -8.24 -1.50 -10.88
CA ALA A 14 -8.42 -1.67 -12.32
C ALA A 14 -9.03 -0.43 -13.01
N SER A 15 -9.90 0.32 -12.32
CA SER A 15 -10.48 1.56 -12.87
C SER A 15 -9.42 2.62 -13.15
N MET A 16 -8.26 2.57 -12.48
CA MET A 16 -7.15 3.48 -12.74
C MET A 16 -6.35 3.14 -14.01
N LEU A 17 -6.70 2.06 -14.74
CA LEU A 17 -6.19 1.79 -16.08
C LEU A 17 -6.92 2.59 -17.16
N VAL A 18 -8.19 2.93 -16.94
CA VAL A 18 -9.07 3.59 -17.93
C VAL A 18 -8.46 4.89 -18.49
N PRO A 19 -7.89 5.80 -17.68
CA PRO A 19 -7.27 7.03 -18.20
C PRO A 19 -6.07 6.80 -19.13
N HIS A 20 -5.51 5.58 -19.13
CA HIS A 20 -4.30 5.24 -19.88
C HIS A 20 -4.55 4.44 -21.16
N ARG A 21 -5.82 4.16 -21.52
CA ARG A 21 -6.17 3.42 -22.76
C ARG A 21 -5.60 4.05 -24.04
N GLY A 22 -5.52 5.39 -24.09
CA GLY A 22 -4.92 6.12 -25.22
C GLY A 22 -3.39 6.03 -25.31
N ALA A 23 -2.72 5.39 -24.34
CA ALA A 23 -1.28 5.24 -24.30
C ALA A 23 -0.89 3.76 -24.09
N PRO A 24 -0.89 2.93 -25.16
CA PRO A 24 -0.80 1.47 -25.06
C PRO A 24 0.40 0.95 -24.25
N ARG A 25 1.58 1.55 -24.43
CA ARG A 25 2.78 1.16 -23.65
C ARG A 25 2.58 1.38 -22.15
N VAL A 26 2.03 2.53 -21.76
CA VAL A 26 1.79 2.86 -20.34
C VAL A 26 0.69 1.97 -19.78
N HIS A 27 -0.37 1.74 -20.55
CA HIS A 27 -1.44 0.82 -20.16
C HIS A 27 -0.90 -0.58 -19.85
N ALA A 28 -0.10 -1.16 -20.75
CA ALA A 28 0.49 -2.48 -20.56
C ALA A 28 1.41 -2.56 -19.34
N GLU A 29 2.21 -1.52 -19.08
CA GLU A 29 3.06 -1.44 -17.88
C GLU A 29 2.22 -1.41 -16.58
N LEU A 30 1.09 -0.71 -16.59
CA LEU A 30 0.20 -0.63 -15.44
C LEU A 30 -0.61 -1.90 -15.25
N GLU A 31 -1.06 -2.53 -16.33
CA GLU A 31 -1.75 -3.82 -16.30
C GLU A 31 -0.84 -4.91 -15.72
N LYS A 32 0.43 -4.96 -16.16
CA LYS A 32 1.44 -5.85 -15.55
C LYS A 32 1.60 -5.58 -14.05
N ALA A 33 1.72 -4.31 -13.66
CA ALA A 33 1.88 -3.95 -12.25
C ALA A 33 0.64 -4.26 -11.40
N LEU A 34 -0.56 -4.22 -11.99
CA LEU A 34 -1.80 -4.59 -11.33
C LEU A 34 -1.83 -6.09 -11.02
N GLN A 35 -1.42 -6.94 -11.96
CA GLN A 35 -1.53 -8.40 -11.86
C GLN A 35 -0.42 -9.04 -11.02
N GLN A 36 0.78 -8.45 -10.97
CA GLN A 36 1.90 -9.04 -10.22
C GLN A 36 1.82 -8.74 -8.71
N PRO A 37 2.47 -9.52 -7.84
CA PRO A 37 2.51 -9.26 -6.40
C PRO A 37 2.96 -7.84 -6.07
N SER A 38 2.36 -7.23 -5.05
CA SER A 38 2.89 -6.02 -4.44
C SER A 38 4.12 -6.32 -3.58
N LEU A 39 4.84 -5.28 -3.19
CA LEU A 39 5.92 -5.37 -2.21
C LEU A 39 5.43 -6.01 -0.91
N TYR A 40 4.20 -5.71 -0.47
CA TYR A 40 3.66 -6.28 0.75
C TYR A 40 3.32 -7.76 0.59
N ASP A 41 2.74 -8.15 -0.53
CA ASP A 41 2.44 -9.57 -0.80
C ASP A 41 3.73 -10.42 -0.73
N GLU A 42 4.83 -9.94 -1.30
CA GLU A 42 6.13 -10.62 -1.20
C GLU A 42 6.74 -10.56 0.20
N ALA A 43 6.59 -9.43 0.90
CA ALA A 43 7.04 -9.29 2.27
C ALA A 43 6.32 -10.25 3.23
N LEU A 44 5.04 -10.56 2.99
CA LEU A 44 4.25 -11.52 3.78
C LEU A 44 4.55 -12.98 3.38
N ARG A 45 4.92 -13.25 2.12
CA ARG A 45 5.37 -14.59 1.72
C ARG A 45 6.68 -15.02 2.39
N LEU A 46 7.55 -14.08 2.76
CA LEU A 46 8.80 -14.40 3.45
C LEU A 46 8.61 -15.02 4.85
N PRO A 47 7.88 -14.40 5.80
CA PRO A 47 7.60 -15.00 7.10
C PRO A 47 6.78 -16.29 6.95
N ALA A 48 5.86 -16.38 5.99
CA ALA A 48 5.15 -17.62 5.69
C ALA A 48 6.11 -18.78 5.35
N ARG A 49 7.09 -18.54 4.45
CA ARG A 49 8.15 -19.53 4.14
C ARG A 49 9.06 -19.88 5.32
N ARG A 50 9.11 -19.02 6.35
CA ARG A 50 9.87 -19.24 7.59
C ARG A 50 9.02 -19.86 8.70
N GLY A 51 7.78 -20.26 8.40
CA GLY A 51 6.91 -20.99 9.34
C GLY A 51 5.97 -20.12 10.16
N HIS A 52 5.90 -18.81 9.91
CA HIS A 52 4.88 -17.95 10.55
C HIS A 52 3.51 -18.17 9.92
N ALA A 53 2.46 -18.07 10.74
CA ALA A 53 1.08 -18.37 10.38
C ALA A 53 0.40 -17.24 9.58
N ILE A 54 0.96 -16.86 8.42
CA ILE A 54 0.27 -15.93 7.51
C ILE A 54 -0.95 -16.65 6.91
N PRO A 55 -2.16 -16.06 7.00
CA PRO A 55 -3.38 -16.72 6.53
C PRO A 55 -3.36 -17.04 5.03
N ALA A 56 -3.90 -18.19 4.64
CA ALA A 56 -3.92 -18.66 3.24
C ALA A 56 -4.70 -17.70 2.34
N GLU A 57 -5.79 -17.12 2.84
CA GLU A 57 -6.59 -16.12 2.12
C GLU A 57 -5.80 -14.86 1.78
N VAL A 58 -4.68 -14.58 2.46
CA VAL A 58 -3.78 -13.48 2.12
C VAL A 58 -2.76 -13.92 1.06
N LEU A 59 -2.25 -15.15 1.15
CA LEU A 59 -1.21 -15.67 0.26
C LEU A 59 -1.72 -16.03 -1.14
N GLU A 60 -2.98 -16.49 -1.22
CA GLU A 60 -3.62 -17.05 -2.42
C GLU A 60 -4.72 -16.14 -3.01
N ARG A 61 -4.84 -14.90 -2.50
CA ARG A 61 -5.82 -13.93 -3.01
C ARG A 61 -5.61 -13.59 -4.49
N ASP A 62 -6.65 -13.03 -5.10
CA ASP A 62 -6.50 -12.32 -6.38
C ASP A 62 -5.61 -11.08 -6.17
N LEU A 63 -4.43 -11.13 -6.78
CA LEU A 63 -3.44 -10.07 -6.69
C LEU A 63 -3.90 -8.80 -7.38
N ALA A 64 -4.80 -8.83 -8.37
CA ALA A 64 -5.30 -7.63 -9.04
C ALA A 64 -6.16 -6.75 -8.13
N LEU A 65 -6.67 -7.31 -7.03
CA LEU A 65 -7.44 -6.60 -6.03
C LEU A 65 -6.53 -5.85 -5.05
N ARG A 66 -7.10 -4.79 -4.46
CA ARG A 66 -6.46 -4.04 -3.38
C ARG A 66 -6.24 -4.97 -2.19
N TYR A 67 -5.07 -4.83 -1.56
CA TYR A 67 -4.80 -5.51 -0.30
C TYR A 67 -5.73 -4.97 0.79
N GLU A 68 -6.40 -5.85 1.52
CA GLU A 68 -7.22 -5.49 2.67
C GLU A 68 -6.61 -6.10 3.95
N PRO A 69 -6.63 -5.37 5.09
CA PRO A 69 -5.99 -5.81 6.31
C PRO A 69 -6.52 -7.15 6.83
N SER A 70 -5.64 -7.95 7.44
CA SER A 70 -5.98 -9.24 8.05
C SER A 70 -5.51 -9.30 9.51
N ALA A 71 -6.42 -9.75 10.40
CA ALA A 71 -6.11 -9.94 11.82
C ALA A 71 -4.97 -10.96 12.03
N GLY A 72 -4.92 -12.04 11.25
CA GLY A 72 -3.83 -13.02 11.35
C GLY A 72 -2.47 -12.46 10.92
N VAL A 73 -2.44 -11.51 9.99
CA VAL A 73 -1.20 -10.81 9.61
C VAL A 73 -0.75 -9.87 10.73
N GLU A 74 -1.69 -9.18 11.38
CA GLU A 74 -1.41 -8.32 12.55
C GLU A 74 -0.86 -9.13 13.74
N GLU A 75 -1.43 -10.30 14.01
CA GLU A 75 -0.93 -11.22 15.04
C GLU A 75 0.52 -11.63 14.76
N VAL A 76 0.83 -12.05 13.53
CA VAL A 76 2.20 -12.42 13.13
C VAL A 76 3.18 -11.27 13.32
N TRP A 77 2.82 -10.05 12.90
CA TRP A 77 3.69 -8.89 13.14
C TRP A 77 3.84 -8.56 14.62
N THR A 78 2.77 -8.66 15.40
CA THR A 78 2.80 -8.45 16.86
C THR A 78 3.75 -9.43 17.53
N GLU A 79 3.69 -10.71 17.18
CA GLU A 79 4.59 -11.74 17.70
C GLU A 79 6.05 -11.45 17.32
N LEU A 80 6.30 -11.11 16.05
CA LEU A 80 7.64 -10.75 15.57
C LEU A 80 8.24 -9.57 16.33
N TYR A 81 7.43 -8.56 16.65
CA TYR A 81 7.90 -7.37 17.37
C TYR A 81 8.07 -7.58 18.88
N ARG A 82 7.34 -8.53 19.50
CA ARG A 82 7.51 -8.90 20.91
C ARG A 82 8.68 -9.85 21.16
N GLY A 83 9.04 -10.67 20.16
CA GLY A 83 10.02 -11.74 20.31
C GLY A 83 11.48 -11.30 20.22
N GLU A 84 12.39 -12.11 20.78
CA GLU A 84 13.85 -11.97 20.59
C GLU A 84 14.35 -12.65 19.30
N GLN A 85 13.53 -13.54 18.71
CA GLN A 85 13.85 -14.25 17.46
C GLN A 85 13.34 -13.47 16.24
N GLY A 86 13.98 -13.66 15.08
CA GLY A 86 13.50 -13.05 13.83
C GLY A 86 13.95 -11.61 13.59
N ALA A 87 15.10 -11.19 14.16
CA ALA A 87 15.65 -9.84 14.00
C ALA A 87 15.70 -9.33 12.54
N GLU A 88 15.87 -10.21 11.55
CA GLU A 88 15.81 -9.84 10.14
C GLU A 88 14.39 -9.47 9.67
N LEU A 89 13.36 -10.21 10.10
CA LEU A 89 11.97 -9.91 9.80
C LEU A 89 11.51 -8.62 10.49
N VAL A 90 11.98 -8.37 11.72
CA VAL A 90 11.77 -7.09 12.41
C VAL A 90 12.40 -5.95 11.61
N ARG A 91 13.67 -6.07 11.18
CA ARG A 91 14.32 -5.07 10.32
C ARG A 91 13.57 -4.84 9.00
N LEU A 92 13.02 -5.90 8.39
CA LEU A 92 12.17 -5.76 7.22
C LEU A 92 10.90 -4.97 7.53
N GLY A 93 10.23 -5.29 8.65
CA GLY A 93 9.06 -4.56 9.12
C GLY A 93 9.33 -3.08 9.35
N GLU A 94 10.45 -2.72 10.00
CA GLU A 94 10.87 -1.33 10.19
C GLU A 94 11.14 -0.64 8.84
N ALA A 95 11.90 -1.28 7.94
CA ALA A 95 12.20 -0.70 6.63
C ALA A 95 10.93 -0.48 5.78
N LEU A 96 9.94 -1.37 5.88
CA LEU A 96 8.64 -1.18 5.24
C LEU A 96 7.84 -0.04 5.89
N THR A 97 7.94 0.11 7.21
CA THR A 97 7.32 1.21 7.96
C THR A 97 7.91 2.56 7.53
N ASP A 98 9.24 2.65 7.38
CA ASP A 98 9.92 3.85 6.85
C ASP A 98 9.38 4.23 5.45
N VAL A 99 9.20 3.23 4.57
CA VAL A 99 8.60 3.45 3.25
C VAL A 99 7.15 3.95 3.38
N ALA A 100 6.35 3.35 4.28
CA ALA A 100 4.97 3.75 4.50
C ALA A 100 4.86 5.18 5.03
N GLU A 101 5.76 5.58 5.93
CA GLU A 101 5.90 6.95 6.44
C GLU A 101 6.19 7.94 5.32
N LEU A 102 7.17 7.64 4.47
CA LEU A 102 7.52 8.50 3.33
C LEU A 102 6.34 8.68 2.36
N VAL A 103 5.61 7.61 2.07
CA VAL A 103 4.40 7.66 1.23
C VAL A 103 3.33 8.53 1.88
N ARG A 104 3.07 8.36 3.18
CA ARG A 104 2.09 9.16 3.93
C ARG A 104 2.49 10.64 3.94
N ARG A 105 3.77 10.95 4.19
CA ARG A 105 4.29 12.32 4.18
C ARG A 105 4.09 12.98 2.82
N TRP A 106 4.49 12.29 1.76
CA TRP A 106 4.32 12.80 0.40
C TRP A 106 2.85 13.07 0.06
N ARG A 107 1.92 12.18 0.43
CA ARG A 107 0.48 12.39 0.21
C ARG A 107 -0.05 13.62 0.96
N ASN A 108 0.39 13.83 2.20
CA ASN A 108 0.00 14.99 3.00
C ASN A 108 0.58 16.29 2.44
N ASP A 109 1.87 16.30 2.09
CA ASP A 109 2.51 17.48 1.49
C ASP A 109 1.82 17.87 0.18
N HIS A 110 1.47 16.89 -0.66
CA HIS A 110 0.72 17.11 -1.90
C HIS A 110 -0.70 17.66 -1.64
N LEU A 111 -1.40 17.13 -0.63
CA LEU A 111 -2.71 17.62 -0.20
C LEU A 111 -2.64 19.09 0.25
N VAL A 112 -1.68 19.42 1.11
CA VAL A 112 -1.51 20.78 1.65
C VAL A 112 -1.14 21.75 0.54
N ALA A 113 -0.18 21.40 -0.34
CA ALA A 113 0.20 22.23 -1.47
C ALA A 113 -0.99 22.51 -2.41
N THR A 114 -1.79 21.48 -2.70
CA THR A 114 -2.99 21.60 -3.54
C THR A 114 -4.04 22.49 -2.89
N ARG A 115 -4.33 22.29 -1.60
CA ARG A 115 -5.30 23.10 -0.83
C ARG A 115 -4.86 24.56 -0.77
N ARG A 116 -3.57 24.83 -0.56
CA ARG A 116 -3.00 26.19 -0.56
C ARG A 116 -3.14 26.89 -1.92
N ALA A 117 -2.88 26.18 -3.01
CA ALA A 117 -2.88 26.76 -4.34
C ALA A 117 -4.29 26.94 -4.94
N MET A 118 -5.19 25.99 -4.71
CA MET A 118 -6.48 25.90 -5.41
C MET A 118 -7.72 25.94 -4.49
N GLY A 119 -7.54 25.91 -3.17
CA GLY A 119 -8.65 25.83 -2.23
C GLY A 119 -9.46 24.54 -2.39
N ALA A 120 -10.78 24.63 -2.31
CA ALA A 120 -11.71 23.50 -2.43
C ALA A 120 -12.29 23.30 -3.84
N LYS A 121 -11.67 23.89 -4.88
CA LYS A 121 -12.15 23.78 -6.25
C LYS A 121 -12.09 22.33 -6.75
N VAL A 122 -13.03 21.98 -7.63
CA VAL A 122 -13.00 20.73 -8.41
C VAL A 122 -11.74 20.71 -9.28
N GLY A 123 -11.12 19.54 -9.41
CA GLY A 123 -9.93 19.38 -10.22
C GLY A 123 -10.21 19.62 -11.71
N THR A 124 -9.17 20.00 -12.46
CA THR A 124 -9.26 20.30 -13.91
C THR A 124 -9.79 19.15 -14.76
N VAL A 125 -9.67 17.90 -14.25
CA VAL A 125 -10.17 16.67 -14.89
C VAL A 125 -11.50 16.18 -14.28
N GLY A 126 -12.22 17.04 -13.57
CA GLY A 126 -13.51 16.71 -12.93
C GLY A 126 -13.39 15.90 -11.64
N SER A 127 -12.19 15.71 -11.10
CA SER A 127 -12.01 15.03 -9.81
C SER A 127 -12.52 15.90 -8.66
N ALA A 128 -12.88 15.28 -7.53
CA ALA A 128 -13.28 16.00 -6.32
C ALA A 128 -12.15 16.83 -5.66
N GLY A 129 -11.02 17.03 -6.36
CA GLY A 129 -9.92 17.91 -5.95
C GLY A 129 -9.34 17.52 -4.59
N VAL A 130 -9.31 18.47 -3.67
CA VAL A 130 -8.82 18.30 -2.29
C VAL A 130 -9.56 17.18 -1.56
N ALA A 131 -10.87 16.99 -1.76
CA ALA A 131 -11.61 15.94 -1.06
C ALA A 131 -11.15 14.52 -1.48
N TRP A 132 -10.79 14.34 -2.76
CA TRP A 132 -10.21 13.08 -3.22
C TRP A 132 -8.82 12.84 -2.64
N LEU A 133 -7.99 13.89 -2.58
CA LEU A 133 -6.65 13.81 -2.00
C LEU A 133 -6.69 13.53 -0.50
N ASP A 134 -7.63 14.12 0.23
CA ASP A 134 -7.83 13.93 1.66
C ASP A 134 -8.14 12.46 1.99
N LYS A 135 -9.10 11.86 1.24
CA LYS A 135 -9.43 10.43 1.34
C LYS A 135 -8.24 9.52 1.00
N ARG A 136 -7.31 9.98 0.16
CA ARG A 136 -6.10 9.20 -0.21
C ARG A 136 -5.00 9.35 0.83
N ALA A 137 -4.82 10.53 1.40
CA ALA A 137 -3.83 10.81 2.43
C ALA A 137 -4.13 10.11 3.77
N SER A 138 -5.40 9.84 4.07
CA SER A 138 -5.80 9.12 5.28
C SER A 138 -5.44 7.63 5.29
N LYS A 139 -5.19 7.03 4.12
CA LYS A 139 -4.91 5.59 3.96
C LYS A 139 -3.42 5.27 4.10
N ASN A 140 -3.11 4.26 4.91
CA ASN A 140 -1.78 3.66 5.01
C ASN A 140 -1.55 2.61 3.92
N VAL A 141 -0.29 2.48 3.51
CA VAL A 141 0.23 1.23 2.94
C VAL A 141 0.78 0.38 4.09
N PHE A 142 0.75 -0.95 3.92
CA PHE A 142 1.21 -1.93 4.91
C PHE A 142 0.51 -1.76 6.29
N PRO A 143 -0.82 -1.86 6.34
CA PRO A 143 -1.61 -1.41 7.49
C PRO A 143 -1.26 -2.10 8.81
N GLU A 144 -0.97 -3.40 8.77
CA GLU A 144 -0.71 -4.21 9.97
C GLU A 144 0.60 -3.87 10.68
N LEU A 145 1.57 -3.27 9.98
CA LEU A 145 2.79 -2.76 10.61
C LEU A 145 2.48 -1.62 11.59
N TRP A 146 1.42 -0.87 11.35
CA TRP A 146 0.96 0.22 12.21
C TRP A 146 0.11 -0.30 13.37
N THR A 147 -0.81 -1.21 13.09
CA THR A 147 -1.79 -1.66 14.08
C THR A 147 -1.18 -2.64 15.07
N ALA A 148 -0.23 -3.49 14.63
CA ALA A 148 0.52 -4.39 15.52
C ALA A 148 1.18 -3.66 16.70
N ARG A 149 1.62 -2.40 16.51
CA ARG A 149 2.23 -1.55 17.56
C ARG A 149 1.32 -1.30 18.75
N SER A 150 0.00 -1.40 18.58
CA SER A 150 -0.96 -1.25 19.68
C SER A 150 -1.02 -2.48 20.59
N HIS A 151 -0.31 -3.54 20.22
CA HIS A 151 -0.30 -4.81 20.92
C HIS A 151 1.10 -5.22 21.38
N VAL A 152 2.18 -4.56 20.94
CA VAL A 152 3.55 -4.91 21.39
C VAL A 152 3.77 -4.53 22.84
#